data_AF-A0A6B3HAR2-F1
#
_entry.id   AF-A0A6B3HAR2-F1
#
_cell.length_a   1.000
_cell.length_b   1.000
_cell.length_c   1.000
_cell.angle_alpha   90.00
_cell.angle_beta   90.00
_cell.angle_gamma   90.00
#
_symmetry.space_group_name_H-M   'P 1'
#
loop_
_entity.id
_entity.type
_entity.pdbx_description
1 polymer ?
#
loop_
_entity_poly.entity_id
_entity_poly.type
_entity_poly.pdbx_seq_one_letter_code
_entity_poly.pdbx_strand_id
1 'polypeptide(L)'
;HAVTGYWQNFNNGAAVQKLTDVPADYDIIAVSFADATPTPGQVTFNLDTAGLNGYTDAQFRADIKTKQAQGKNVIISIGGELGTVRVDNDASATAFANSVYALMQDYGFNGVDIDLENGLNATYMTKALRQLSAKAGSKLVITMAPQTIDMQSTSGEYFKTALNIKDILTVVNMQYYNSGSM
;
A
#
# COMPACT_ATOMS: atom_id res chain seq x y z
N HIS A 1 14.35 14.50 -1.13
CA HIS A 1 13.27 14.40 -0.12
C HIS A 1 12.00 14.01 -0.86
N ALA A 2 11.14 13.18 -0.25
CA ALA A 2 9.90 12.73 -0.85
C ALA A 2 8.73 13.02 0.11
N VAL A 3 7.57 13.39 -0.42
CA VAL A 3 6.32 13.50 0.35
C VAL A 3 5.37 12.39 -0.08
N THR A 4 4.90 11.58 0.88
CA THR A 4 3.89 10.55 0.65
C THR A 4 2.52 11.06 1.13
N GLY A 5 1.48 10.85 0.32
CA GLY A 5 0.10 11.17 0.67
C GLY A 5 -0.84 10.01 0.36
N TYR A 6 -1.79 9.76 1.27
CA TYR A 6 -2.83 8.75 1.09
C TYR A 6 -4.01 9.37 0.32
N TRP A 7 -4.33 8.81 -0.85
CA TRP A 7 -5.52 9.19 -1.62
C TRP A 7 -6.65 8.20 -1.31
N GLN A 8 -7.80 8.73 -0.93
CA GLN A 8 -8.91 7.94 -0.39
C GLN A 8 -9.79 7.40 -1.52
N ASN A 9 -9.84 6.07 -1.67
CA ASN A 9 -10.78 5.36 -2.54
C ASN A 9 -12.15 5.18 -1.85
N PHE A 10 -12.58 6.17 -1.08
CA PHE A 10 -13.82 6.15 -0.31
C PHE A 10 -14.17 7.57 0.13
N ASN A 11 -15.42 7.77 0.55
CA ASN A 11 -15.89 9.04 1.09
C ASN A 11 -16.14 8.93 2.61
N ASN A 12 -15.34 9.67 3.39
CA ASN A 12 -15.50 9.80 4.84
C ASN A 12 -15.85 11.23 5.29
N GLY A 13 -16.34 12.08 4.38
CA GLY A 13 -16.66 13.48 4.64
C GLY A 13 -15.53 14.47 4.33
N ALA A 14 -14.31 13.99 4.04
CA ALA A 14 -13.26 14.82 3.45
C ALA A 14 -13.62 15.24 2.01
N ALA A 15 -12.87 16.21 1.47
CA ALA A 15 -13.03 16.61 0.08
C ALA A 15 -12.73 15.44 -0.86
N VAL A 16 -13.72 15.04 -1.67
CA VAL A 16 -13.56 14.01 -2.71
C VAL A 16 -12.63 14.55 -3.81
N GLN A 17 -11.64 13.76 -4.20
CA GLN A 17 -10.64 14.13 -5.21
C GLN A 17 -10.52 13.05 -6.27
N LYS A 18 -10.36 13.44 -7.54
CA LYS A 18 -9.77 12.53 -8.53
C LYS A 18 -8.27 12.43 -8.29
N LEU A 19 -7.63 11.41 -8.83
CA LEU A 19 -6.19 11.25 -8.67
C LEU A 19 -5.43 12.43 -9.30
N THR A 20 -5.93 13.01 -10.39
CA THR A 20 -5.37 14.22 -11.03
C THR A 20 -5.37 15.45 -10.13
N ASP A 21 -6.33 15.58 -9.20
CA ASP A 21 -6.46 16.72 -8.28
C ASP A 21 -5.42 16.71 -7.14
N VAL A 22 -4.71 15.59 -6.95
CA VAL A 22 -3.67 15.49 -5.91
C VAL A 22 -2.56 16.52 -6.18
N PRO A 23 -2.19 17.36 -5.19
CA PRO A 23 -1.17 18.40 -5.35
C PRO A 23 0.17 17.88 -5.87
N ALA A 24 0.89 18.73 -6.61
CA ALA A 24 2.19 18.39 -7.19
C ALA A 24 3.29 18.16 -6.15
N ASP A 25 3.08 18.56 -4.90
CA ASP A 25 4.05 18.36 -3.80
C ASP A 25 4.13 16.89 -3.35
N TYR A 26 3.13 16.07 -3.65
CA TYR A 26 3.17 14.63 -3.35
C TYR A 26 3.99 13.88 -4.39
N ASP A 27 5.02 13.15 -3.94
CA ASP A 27 5.92 12.35 -4.77
C ASP A 27 5.49 10.89 -4.85
N ILE A 28 4.83 10.41 -3.79
CA ILE A 28 4.26 9.07 -3.69
C ILE A 28 2.78 9.22 -3.29
N ILE A 29 1.89 8.70 -4.11
CA ILE A 29 0.45 8.68 -3.87
C ILE A 29 0.05 7.25 -3.50
N ALA A 30 -0.33 7.02 -2.25
CA ALA A 30 -0.79 5.73 -1.74
C ALA A 30 -2.32 5.63 -1.86
N VAL A 31 -2.81 4.79 -2.78
CA VAL A 31 -4.24 4.58 -3.00
C VAL A 31 -4.79 3.70 -1.88
N SER A 32 -5.77 4.22 -1.15
CA SER A 32 -6.25 3.68 0.13
C SER A 32 -7.69 3.20 -0.01
N PHE A 33 -7.99 1.91 0.00
CA PHE A 33 -7.11 0.74 0.16
C PHE A 33 -7.51 -0.36 -0.83
N ALA A 34 -6.67 -1.39 -0.94
CA ALA A 34 -7.10 -2.67 -1.48
C ALA A 34 -7.99 -3.42 -0.48
N ASP A 35 -8.92 -4.22 -0.99
CA ASP A 35 -9.82 -5.06 -0.23
C ASP A 35 -9.23 -6.46 0.00
N ALA A 36 -9.49 -7.04 1.17
CA ALA A 36 -9.25 -8.47 1.40
C ALA A 36 -10.26 -9.33 0.61
N THR A 37 -9.86 -10.55 0.25
CA THR A 37 -10.80 -11.55 -0.31
C THR A 37 -10.98 -12.70 0.68
N PRO A 38 -11.92 -13.65 0.41
CA PRO A 38 -12.04 -14.88 1.21
C PRO A 38 -10.79 -15.78 1.18
N THR A 39 -9.85 -15.54 0.26
CA THR A 39 -8.59 -16.30 0.18
C THR A 39 -7.52 -15.60 1.04
N PRO A 40 -6.96 -16.23 2.08
CA PRO A 40 -5.97 -15.61 2.94
C PRO A 40 -4.78 -15.01 2.17
N GLY A 41 -4.43 -13.78 2.52
CA GLY A 41 -3.35 -13.00 1.89
C GLY A 41 -3.70 -12.42 0.52
N GLN A 42 -4.74 -12.90 -0.15
CA GLN A 42 -5.14 -12.33 -1.45
C GLN A 42 -5.83 -10.97 -1.24
N VAL A 43 -5.49 -10.02 -2.12
CA VAL A 43 -6.13 -8.71 -2.20
C VAL A 43 -6.77 -8.46 -3.56
N THR A 44 -7.74 -7.57 -3.60
CA THR A 44 -8.33 -7.03 -4.83
C THR A 44 -8.51 -5.52 -4.69
N PHE A 45 -8.84 -4.82 -5.77
CA PHE A 45 -9.13 -3.39 -5.71
C PHE A 45 -10.35 -3.07 -6.57
N ASN A 46 -11.29 -2.34 -5.98
CA ASN A 46 -12.49 -1.83 -6.64
C ASN A 46 -12.54 -0.32 -6.44
N LEU A 47 -12.52 0.47 -7.52
CA LEU A 47 -12.67 1.91 -7.42
C LEU A 47 -14.08 2.26 -6.89
N ASP A 48 -14.17 3.08 -5.84
CA ASP A 48 -15.44 3.55 -5.29
C ASP A 48 -16.08 4.63 -6.18
N THR A 49 -16.52 4.23 -7.37
CA THR A 49 -17.11 5.14 -8.36
C THR A 49 -18.30 5.92 -7.77
N ALA A 50 -19.09 5.27 -6.91
CA ALA A 50 -20.28 5.88 -6.32
C ALA A 50 -19.93 6.94 -5.27
N GLY A 51 -19.03 6.62 -4.33
CA GLY A 51 -18.58 7.58 -3.31
C GLY A 51 -17.67 8.68 -3.87
N LEU A 52 -17.05 8.45 -5.02
CA LEU A 52 -16.16 9.40 -5.71
C LEU A 52 -16.86 10.18 -6.84
N ASN A 53 -18.14 10.52 -6.66
CA ASN A 53 -18.91 11.40 -7.56
C ASN A 53 -18.90 10.96 -9.03
N GLY A 54 -18.95 9.65 -9.29
CA GLY A 54 -18.98 9.08 -10.64
C GLY A 54 -17.62 8.99 -11.33
N TYR A 55 -16.52 9.08 -10.56
CA TYR A 55 -15.17 8.87 -11.08
C TYR A 55 -15.02 7.43 -11.58
N THR A 56 -14.77 7.26 -12.89
CA THR A 56 -14.80 5.93 -13.51
C THR A 56 -13.46 5.23 -13.45
N ASP A 57 -13.48 3.90 -13.47
CA ASP A 57 -12.27 3.05 -13.53
C ASP A 57 -11.35 3.43 -14.70
N ALA A 58 -11.91 3.68 -15.88
CA ALA A 58 -11.16 4.12 -17.04
C ALA A 58 -10.45 5.47 -16.83
N GLN A 59 -11.12 6.43 -16.17
CA GLN A 59 -10.51 7.71 -15.83
C GLN A 59 -9.41 7.54 -14.77
N PHE A 60 -9.66 6.72 -13.74
CA PHE A 60 -8.67 6.44 -12.71
C PHE A 60 -7.37 5.85 -13.28
N ARG A 61 -7.47 4.86 -14.17
CA ARG A 61 -6.31 4.26 -14.86
C ARG A 61 -5.56 5.28 -15.73
N ALA A 62 -6.28 6.19 -16.40
CA ALA A 62 -5.66 7.27 -17.17
C ALA A 62 -4.94 8.28 -16.26
N ASP A 63 -5.52 8.58 -15.10
CA ASP A 63 -4.94 9.51 -14.15
C ASP A 63 -3.70 8.94 -13.45
N ILE A 64 -3.64 7.63 -13.19
CA ILE A 64 -2.42 6.95 -12.71
C ILE A 64 -1.27 7.22 -13.69
N LYS A 65 -1.50 6.97 -14.99
CA LYS A 65 -0.49 7.22 -16.04
C LYS A 65 -0.11 8.69 -16.13
N THR A 66 -1.07 9.59 -15.94
CA THR A 66 -0.83 11.04 -15.94
C THR A 66 0.10 11.44 -14.78
N LYS A 67 -0.15 10.95 -13.56
CA LYS A 67 0.73 11.20 -12.41
C LYS A 67 2.12 10.59 -12.61
N GLN A 68 2.21 9.39 -13.19
CA GLN A 68 3.49 8.76 -13.52
C GLN A 68 4.29 9.54 -14.56
N ALA A 69 3.62 10.08 -15.59
CA ALA A 69 4.27 10.95 -16.57
C ALA A 69 4.80 12.26 -15.95
N GLN A 70 4.22 12.69 -14.83
CA GLN A 70 4.70 13.82 -14.01
C GLN A 70 5.81 13.41 -13.01
N GLY A 71 6.33 12.18 -13.11
CA GLY A 71 7.39 11.67 -12.25
C GLY A 71 6.92 11.18 -10.87
N LYS A 72 5.61 11.02 -10.66
CA LYS A 72 5.05 10.57 -9.38
C LYS A 72 4.96 9.05 -9.33
N ASN A 73 5.15 8.47 -8.15
CA ASN A 73 4.83 7.08 -7.91
C ASN A 73 3.41 6.96 -7.40
N VAL A 74 2.61 6.07 -7.99
CA VAL A 74 1.28 5.71 -7.49
C VAL A 74 1.34 4.25 -7.03
N ILE A 75 1.08 4.00 -5.76
CA ILE A 75 1.16 2.68 -5.14
C ILE A 75 -0.18 2.29 -4.53
N ILE A 76 -0.44 0.99 -4.37
CA ILE A 76 -1.64 0.48 -3.69
C ILE A 76 -1.32 0.23 -2.22
N SER A 77 -2.11 0.78 -1.29
CA SER A 77 -1.97 0.52 0.14
C SER A 77 -2.85 -0.64 0.57
N ILE A 78 -2.29 -1.52 1.40
CA ILE A 78 -2.98 -2.71 1.91
C ILE A 78 -3.13 -2.59 3.42
N GLY A 79 -4.38 -2.62 3.89
CA GLY A 79 -4.71 -2.57 5.31
C GLY A 79 -5.71 -1.46 5.62
N GLY A 80 -5.28 -0.48 6.41
CA GLY A 80 -6.15 0.53 7.01
C GLY A 80 -6.92 0.00 8.22
N GLU A 81 -7.57 0.89 8.96
CA GLU A 81 -8.26 0.61 10.23
C GLU A 81 -9.24 -0.58 10.16
N LEU A 82 -9.93 -0.74 9.02
CA LEU A 82 -10.93 -1.79 8.79
C LEU A 82 -10.38 -2.97 7.97
N GLY A 83 -9.08 -2.98 7.66
CA GLY A 83 -8.43 -3.99 6.84
C GLY A 83 -8.41 -5.36 7.53
N THR A 84 -8.70 -6.41 6.77
CA THR A 84 -8.74 -7.80 7.27
C THR A 84 -7.73 -8.73 6.57
N VAL A 85 -6.82 -8.16 5.78
CA VAL A 85 -5.76 -8.93 5.11
C VAL A 85 -4.85 -9.56 6.16
N ARG A 86 -4.50 -10.84 5.96
CA ARG A 86 -3.62 -11.60 6.85
C ARG A 86 -2.64 -12.42 6.05
N VAL A 87 -1.35 -12.24 6.34
CA VAL A 87 -0.22 -12.95 5.70
C VAL A 87 0.56 -13.68 6.77
N ASP A 88 0.22 -14.95 7.01
CA ASP A 88 0.67 -15.72 8.18
C ASP A 88 1.10 -17.16 7.88
N ASN A 89 1.18 -17.52 6.60
CA ASN A 89 1.70 -18.80 6.11
C ASN A 89 2.21 -18.65 4.66
N ASP A 90 2.93 -19.66 4.16
CA ASP A 90 3.54 -19.61 2.81
C ASP A 90 2.52 -19.44 1.68
N ALA A 91 1.33 -20.03 1.80
CA ALA A 91 0.28 -19.91 0.80
C ALA A 91 -0.27 -18.48 0.76
N SER A 92 -0.54 -17.87 1.92
CA SER A 92 -0.99 -16.47 2.03
C SER A 92 0.07 -15.47 1.54
N ALA A 93 1.36 -15.74 1.79
CA ALA A 93 2.46 -14.92 1.27
C ALA A 93 2.51 -14.94 -0.27
N THR A 94 2.31 -16.13 -0.84
CA THR A 94 2.25 -16.32 -2.29
C THR A 94 1.01 -15.68 -2.91
N ALA A 95 -0.15 -15.81 -2.25
CA ALA A 95 -1.40 -15.19 -2.68
C ALA A 95 -1.29 -13.65 -2.66
N PHE A 96 -0.69 -13.09 -1.62
CA PHE A 96 -0.40 -11.66 -1.50
C PHE A 96 0.49 -11.18 -2.65
N ALA A 97 1.66 -11.80 -2.82
CA ALA A 97 2.61 -11.40 -3.85
C ALA A 97 2.01 -11.47 -5.27
N ASN A 98 1.24 -12.54 -5.56
CA ASN A 98 0.60 -12.71 -6.86
C ASN A 98 -0.51 -11.68 -7.11
N SER A 99 -1.37 -11.43 -6.12
CA SER A 99 -2.51 -10.52 -6.28
C SER A 99 -2.09 -9.05 -6.31
N VAL A 100 -1.15 -8.63 -5.46
CA VAL A 100 -0.57 -7.28 -5.54
C VAL A 100 0.12 -7.06 -6.90
N TYR A 101 0.90 -8.04 -7.37
CA TYR A 101 1.52 -7.94 -8.70
C TYR A 101 0.47 -7.86 -9.82
N ALA A 102 -0.63 -8.61 -9.72
CA ALA A 102 -1.72 -8.54 -10.68
C ALA A 102 -2.36 -7.14 -10.71
N LEU A 103 -2.62 -6.53 -9.55
CA LEU A 103 -3.12 -5.15 -9.45
C LEU A 103 -2.13 -4.14 -10.06
N MET A 104 -0.82 -4.34 -9.84
CA MET A 104 0.20 -3.50 -10.47
C MET A 104 0.17 -3.61 -12.00
N GLN A 105 0.01 -4.83 -12.55
CA GLN A 105 -0.08 -5.01 -14.00
C GLN A 105 -1.37 -4.43 -14.58
N ASP A 106 -2.48 -4.57 -13.86
CA ASP A 106 -3.80 -4.14 -14.32
C ASP A 106 -3.94 -2.61 -14.29
N TYR A 107 -3.71 -1.98 -13.13
CA TYR A 107 -3.88 -0.54 -12.94
C TYR A 107 -2.64 0.28 -13.30
N GLY A 108 -1.47 -0.36 -13.33
CA GLY A 108 -0.20 0.30 -13.56
C GLY A 108 0.49 0.81 -12.29
N PHE A 109 0.12 0.35 -11.09
CA PHE A 109 0.78 0.79 -9.84
C PHE A 109 2.29 0.54 -9.83
N ASN A 110 3.05 1.48 -9.27
CA ASN A 110 4.51 1.40 -9.11
C ASN A 110 4.94 0.45 -7.98
N GLY A 111 4.02 0.05 -7.12
CA GLY A 111 4.30 -0.85 -6.00
C GLY A 111 3.23 -0.83 -4.93
N VAL A 112 3.66 -1.06 -3.68
CA VAL A 112 2.76 -1.37 -2.56
C VAL A 112 3.16 -0.61 -1.29
N ASP A 113 2.14 -0.25 -0.51
CA ASP A 113 2.28 0.22 0.87
C ASP A 113 1.71 -0.82 1.86
N ILE A 114 2.42 -1.06 2.95
CA ILE A 114 2.02 -2.01 4.00
C ILE A 114 1.52 -1.24 5.22
N ASP A 115 0.20 -1.27 5.42
CA ASP A 115 -0.53 -0.57 6.47
C ASP A 115 -1.52 -1.51 7.20
N LEU A 116 -1.06 -2.74 7.49
CA LEU A 116 -1.84 -3.76 8.21
C LEU A 116 -1.89 -3.45 9.72
N GLU A 117 -3.00 -2.90 10.18
CA GLU A 117 -3.20 -2.54 11.59
C GLU A 117 -3.77 -3.68 12.46
N ASN A 118 -4.13 -4.81 11.85
CA ASN A 118 -4.60 -6.03 12.51
C ASN A 118 -3.47 -7.03 12.87
N GLY A 119 -2.21 -6.62 12.72
CA GLY A 119 -1.02 -7.39 13.04
C GLY A 119 -0.25 -7.91 11.83
N LEU A 120 1.07 -8.01 11.96
CA LEU A 120 2.00 -8.43 10.92
C LEU A 120 2.82 -9.64 11.42
N ASN A 121 3.00 -10.66 10.58
CA ASN A 121 3.98 -11.72 10.80
C ASN A 121 5.23 -11.50 9.94
N ALA A 122 6.36 -11.16 10.56
CA ALA A 122 7.55 -10.72 9.85
C ALA A 122 8.11 -11.80 8.91
N THR A 123 7.99 -13.07 9.29
CA THR A 123 8.46 -14.21 8.48
C THR A 123 7.74 -14.25 7.14
N TYR A 124 6.40 -14.22 7.16
CA TYR A 124 5.61 -14.42 5.95
C TYR A 124 5.45 -13.12 5.15
N MET A 125 5.38 -11.96 5.79
CA MET A 125 5.39 -10.69 5.06
C MET A 125 6.73 -10.45 4.36
N THR A 126 7.87 -10.81 4.98
CA THR A 126 9.18 -10.78 4.31
C THR A 126 9.15 -11.66 3.05
N LYS A 127 8.66 -12.91 3.15
CA LYS A 127 8.53 -13.81 2.00
C LYS A 127 7.65 -13.20 0.90
N ALA A 128 6.50 -12.65 1.27
CA ALA A 128 5.55 -12.05 0.33
C ALA A 128 6.19 -10.87 -0.44
N LEU A 129 6.84 -9.94 0.26
CA LEU A 129 7.50 -8.79 -0.35
C LEU A 129 8.70 -9.17 -1.22
N ARG A 130 9.46 -10.21 -0.84
CA ARG A 130 10.54 -10.76 -1.67
C ARG A 130 10.01 -11.40 -2.95
N GLN A 131 8.93 -12.16 -2.85
CA GLN A 131 8.26 -12.75 -4.02
C GLN A 131 7.69 -11.67 -4.95
N LEU A 132 7.10 -10.61 -4.39
CA LEU A 132 6.62 -9.46 -5.17
C LEU A 132 7.78 -8.75 -5.87
N SER A 133 8.87 -8.47 -5.16
CA SER A 133 10.08 -7.86 -5.72
C SER A 133 10.68 -8.69 -6.87
N ALA A 134 10.72 -10.02 -6.74
CA ALA A 134 11.19 -10.91 -7.80
C ALA A 134 10.32 -10.83 -9.08
N LYS A 135 9.02 -10.50 -8.96
CA LYS A 135 8.10 -10.32 -10.10
C LYS A 135 8.20 -8.92 -10.70
N ALA A 136 8.21 -7.89 -9.85
CA ALA A 136 8.15 -6.49 -10.26
C ALA A 136 9.50 -5.90 -10.68
N GLY A 137 10.61 -6.46 -10.20
CA GLY A 137 11.96 -5.98 -10.49
C GLY A 137 12.34 -4.72 -9.71
N SER A 138 13.46 -4.11 -10.10
CA SER A 138 14.14 -3.05 -9.34
C SER A 138 13.43 -1.70 -9.28
N LYS A 139 12.35 -1.51 -10.04
CA LYS A 139 11.53 -0.28 -10.00
C LYS A 139 10.40 -0.33 -8.98
N LEU A 140 10.25 -1.45 -8.26
CA LEU A 140 9.21 -1.62 -7.25
C LEU A 140 9.39 -0.61 -6.12
N VAL A 141 8.33 0.16 -5.84
CA VAL A 141 8.24 1.03 -4.67
C VAL A 141 7.60 0.25 -3.52
N ILE A 142 8.28 0.16 -2.38
CA ILE A 142 7.73 -0.47 -1.16
C ILE A 142 7.76 0.58 -0.06
N THR A 143 6.59 0.94 0.45
CA THR A 143 6.46 1.74 1.67
C THR A 143 5.81 0.93 2.79
N MET A 144 6.00 1.38 4.02
CA MET A 144 5.36 0.79 5.20
C MET A 144 4.85 1.93 6.08
N ALA A 145 3.67 1.78 6.68
CA ALA A 145 3.08 2.74 7.59
C ALA A 145 2.77 2.12 8.97
N PRO A 146 3.78 1.63 9.69
CA PRO A 146 3.57 1.07 11.01
C PRO A 146 2.96 2.09 11.98
N GLN A 147 2.18 1.62 12.93
CA GLN A 147 1.84 2.41 14.10
C GLN A 147 3.10 2.57 14.97
N THR A 148 3.12 3.58 15.86
CA THR A 148 4.27 3.80 16.76
C THR A 148 4.67 2.54 17.55
N ILE A 149 3.71 1.72 17.98
CA ILE A 149 3.93 0.49 18.75
C ILE A 149 4.77 -0.54 18.01
N ASP A 150 4.71 -0.55 16.67
CA ASP A 150 5.33 -1.59 15.86
C ASP A 150 6.83 -1.37 15.61
N MET A 151 7.34 -0.19 15.98
CA MET A 151 8.71 0.26 15.67
C MET A 151 9.52 0.68 16.91
N GLN A 152 8.99 0.50 18.13
CA GLN A 152 9.68 0.88 19.37
C GLN A 152 11.04 0.17 19.56
N SER A 153 11.22 -1.00 18.97
CA SER A 153 12.50 -1.70 18.95
C SER A 153 12.60 -2.64 17.74
N THR A 154 13.81 -3.08 17.41
CA THR A 154 14.07 -3.99 16.29
C THR A 154 13.45 -5.39 16.48
N SER A 155 12.83 -5.67 17.63
CA SER A 155 12.07 -6.92 17.84
C SER A 155 10.60 -6.82 17.42
N GLY A 156 10.07 -5.63 17.10
CA GLY A 156 8.73 -5.46 16.55
C GLY A 156 8.59 -6.07 15.15
N GLU A 157 7.43 -6.63 14.81
CA GLU A 157 7.27 -7.39 13.56
C GLU A 157 7.41 -6.50 12.31
N TYR A 158 6.88 -5.28 12.32
CA TYR A 158 7.13 -4.31 11.24
C TYR A 158 8.62 -3.95 11.14
N PHE A 159 9.28 -3.69 12.27
CA PHE A 159 10.71 -3.34 12.25
C PHE A 159 11.55 -4.51 11.71
N LYS A 160 11.28 -5.74 12.14
CA LYS A 160 11.91 -6.94 11.58
C LYS A 160 11.71 -7.02 10.07
N THR A 161 10.48 -6.86 9.58
CA THR A 161 10.21 -6.86 8.13
C THR A 161 10.99 -5.76 7.42
N ALA A 162 10.96 -4.53 7.91
CA ALA A 162 11.68 -3.40 7.31
C ALA A 162 13.19 -3.68 7.22
N LEU A 163 13.80 -4.26 8.25
CA LEU A 163 15.21 -4.67 8.23
C LEU A 163 15.46 -5.83 7.25
N ASN A 164 14.59 -6.84 7.24
CA ASN A 164 14.72 -8.02 6.38
C ASN A 164 14.59 -7.70 4.89
N ILE A 165 13.95 -6.59 4.53
CA ILE A 165 13.79 -6.13 3.14
C ILE A 165 14.48 -4.79 2.87
N LYS A 166 15.43 -4.38 3.72
CA LYS A 166 16.07 -3.06 3.68
C LYS A 166 16.62 -2.67 2.30
N ASP A 167 17.13 -3.62 1.53
CA ASP A 167 17.69 -3.42 0.19
C ASP A 167 16.64 -3.14 -0.90
N ILE A 168 15.36 -3.43 -0.65
CA ILE A 168 14.23 -3.17 -1.56
C ILE A 168 13.18 -2.22 -0.97
N LEU A 169 13.36 -1.79 0.29
CA LEU A 169 12.46 -0.87 0.98
C LEU A 169 12.72 0.58 0.52
N THR A 170 11.66 1.31 0.17
CA THR A 170 11.76 2.72 -0.23
C THR A 170 11.76 3.64 0.98
N VAL A 171 10.75 3.56 1.84
CA VAL A 171 10.63 4.42 3.05
C VAL A 171 9.66 3.80 4.06
N VAL A 172 9.88 4.08 5.35
CA VAL A 172 8.92 3.79 6.43
C VAL A 172 8.28 5.12 6.85
N ASN A 173 6.99 5.28 6.57
CA ASN A 173 6.17 6.42 6.93
C ASN A 173 5.41 6.12 8.22
N MET A 174 6.12 5.96 9.34
CA MET A 174 5.51 5.62 10.62
C MET A 174 4.43 6.64 11.03
N GLN A 175 3.32 6.15 11.55
CA GLN A 175 2.19 6.95 11.95
C GLN A 175 2.46 7.60 13.33
N TYR A 176 3.07 8.80 13.34
CA TYR A 176 3.33 9.58 14.57
C TYR A 176 2.07 10.31 15.09
N TYR A 177 0.95 9.61 15.16
CA TYR A 177 -0.35 10.11 15.61
C TYR A 177 -1.17 8.95 16.19
N ASN A 178 -2.35 9.25 16.75
CA ASN A 178 -3.25 8.27 17.37
C ASN A 178 -2.55 7.29 18.35
N SER A 179 -1.53 7.78 19.06
CA SER A 179 -0.70 6.98 19.97
C SER A 179 -0.53 7.67 21.32
N GLY A 180 -0.45 6.84 22.37
CA GLY A 180 -0.05 7.28 23.71
C GLY A 180 1.47 7.46 23.83
N SER A 181 1.94 7.77 25.04
CA SER A 181 3.37 7.70 25.36
C SER A 181 3.86 6.26 25.30
N MET A 182 5.00 6.03 24.65
CA MET A 182 5.60 4.71 24.40
C MET A 182 7.00 4.57 24.98
#